data_AF-A0A973I1U3-F1
#
_entry.id   AF-A0A973I1U3-F1
#
_cell.length_a   1.000
_cell.length_b   1.000
_cell.length_c   1.000
_cell.angle_alpha   90.00
_cell.angle_beta   90.00
_cell.angle_gamma   90.00
#
_symmetry.space_group_name_H-M   'P 1'
#
loop_
_entity.id
_entity.type
_entity.pdbx_description
1 polymer ?
#
loop_
_entity_poly.entity_id
_entity_poly.type
_entity_poly.pdbx_seq_one_letter_code
_entity_poly.pdbx_strand_id
1 'polypeptide(L)'
;MNHQEAKDLLLTLLPEEQLNLIKIEVFRLSWQGKGYNIIAEESGYDHDYVRKSGSSLWKALSDALATNVTKRNFRPLLETRLTESSLQRPYELEYPGGALPFSSPFYLERSGEEARAYNEIKQPGSVLRIKGPRKMGKSSLMLRVLDQAESEGYQIVKIDLLQADRKILSNLDLLLQWLCLQISTQLNIAPAMDDYWNPLMGSKLSCSNYLQQHILAQLDRPLVLVINELNLIFDHQEVSQDFLPLLRSWFEEAKHNAMMQKLRQVLVYSTEVYVQLDLNLSPFNVGLAIELQAFEDQQIAQLAKSYGFNWQADGMAANPVTYLRSTVSGHPYLTQLALYSLASSQGFMESPMNSLKDIIKTAAEPKGIYNEFLQQLLADLTANLTAVSGFRKLHGSKGDVLSSIESYQLERLGLATIVNGKTLACNQLAAKFLLKQL
;
A
#
# COMPACT_ATOMS: atom_id res chain seq x y z
N MET A 1 -18.84 20.62 -13.20
CA MET A 1 -18.04 21.06 -12.03
C MET A 1 -18.93 21.55 -10.88
N ASN A 2 -18.73 21.04 -9.65
CA ASN A 2 -19.39 21.49 -8.41
C ASN A 2 -18.61 22.63 -7.70
N HIS A 3 -19.08 23.13 -6.55
CA HIS A 3 -18.42 24.21 -5.81
C HIS A 3 -16.99 23.86 -5.39
N GLN A 4 -16.79 22.68 -4.82
CA GLN A 4 -15.48 22.25 -4.34
C GLN A 4 -14.51 22.06 -5.52
N GLU A 5 -14.95 21.45 -6.61
CA GLU A 5 -14.13 21.28 -7.82
C GLU A 5 -13.74 22.64 -8.43
N ALA A 6 -14.65 23.61 -8.41
CA ALA A 6 -14.35 24.99 -8.82
C ALA A 6 -13.30 25.63 -7.91
N LYS A 7 -13.40 25.43 -6.59
CA LYS A 7 -12.41 25.90 -5.62
C LYS A 7 -11.06 25.23 -5.86
N ASP A 8 -11.01 23.91 -5.95
CA ASP A 8 -9.79 23.13 -6.15
C ASP A 8 -9.07 23.55 -7.44
N LEU A 9 -9.82 23.75 -8.53
CA LEU A 9 -9.26 24.24 -9.79
C LEU A 9 -8.72 25.67 -9.67
N LEU A 10 -9.42 26.56 -8.99
CA LEU A 10 -8.94 27.93 -8.77
C LEU A 10 -7.68 27.94 -7.89
N LEU A 11 -7.57 27.04 -6.91
CA LEU A 11 -6.39 26.94 -6.04
C LEU A 11 -5.13 26.43 -6.76
N THR A 12 -5.26 25.79 -7.93
CA THR A 12 -4.09 25.48 -8.77
C THR A 12 -3.57 26.71 -9.52
N LEU A 13 -4.37 27.76 -9.62
CA LEU A 13 -4.08 28.95 -10.44
C LEU A 13 -3.84 30.21 -9.59
N LEU A 14 -4.49 30.32 -8.44
CA LEU A 14 -4.52 31.51 -7.59
C LEU A 14 -4.26 31.14 -6.11
N PRO A 15 -3.60 32.04 -5.33
CA PRO A 15 -3.47 31.86 -3.88
C PRO A 15 -4.83 31.85 -3.18
N GLU A 16 -4.96 31.06 -2.10
CA GLU A 16 -6.21 30.92 -1.35
C GLU A 16 -6.73 32.26 -0.81
N GLU A 17 -5.85 33.16 -0.39
CA GLU A 17 -6.18 34.51 0.11
C GLU A 17 -6.91 35.39 -0.90
N GLN A 18 -6.74 35.11 -2.20
CA GLN A 18 -7.42 35.84 -3.27
C GLN A 18 -8.81 35.29 -3.58
N LEU A 19 -9.18 34.15 -3.02
CA LEU A 19 -10.45 33.47 -3.26
C LEU A 19 -11.41 33.74 -2.10
N ASN A 20 -12.66 33.99 -2.46
CA ASN A 20 -13.77 34.05 -1.53
C ASN A 20 -14.97 33.31 -2.13
N LEU A 21 -16.01 33.08 -1.33
CA LEU A 21 -17.18 32.31 -1.74
C LEU A 21 -17.78 32.84 -3.06
N ILE A 22 -17.93 34.15 -3.19
CA ILE A 22 -18.53 34.75 -4.38
C ILE A 22 -17.66 34.61 -5.62
N LYS A 23 -16.33 34.67 -5.52
CA LYS A 23 -15.44 34.43 -6.66
C LYS A 23 -15.54 32.98 -7.14
N ILE A 24 -15.62 32.02 -6.23
CA ILE A 24 -15.80 30.61 -6.57
C ILE A 24 -17.15 30.40 -7.27
N GLU A 25 -18.23 31.00 -6.78
CA GLU A 25 -19.54 30.92 -7.42
C GLU A 25 -19.58 31.62 -8.79
N VAL A 26 -18.96 32.80 -8.91
CA VAL A 26 -18.83 33.48 -10.20
C VAL A 26 -18.11 32.60 -11.22
N PHE A 27 -17.02 31.95 -10.83
CA PHE A 27 -16.29 31.02 -11.69
C PHE A 27 -17.17 29.83 -12.10
N ARG A 28 -17.74 29.12 -11.12
CA ARG A 28 -18.55 27.91 -11.30
C ARG A 28 -19.76 28.17 -12.19
N LEU A 29 -20.52 29.21 -11.92
CA LEU A 29 -21.73 29.51 -12.68
C LEU A 29 -21.42 30.14 -14.05
N SER A 30 -20.32 30.90 -14.17
CA SER A 30 -19.83 31.31 -15.49
C SER A 30 -19.39 30.12 -16.34
N TRP A 31 -18.86 29.05 -15.72
CA TRP A 31 -18.48 27.80 -16.42
C TRP A 31 -19.68 27.12 -17.08
N GLN A 32 -20.85 27.27 -16.45
CA GLN A 32 -22.15 26.81 -16.95
C GLN A 32 -22.79 27.77 -17.96
N GLY A 33 -22.13 28.88 -18.32
CA GLY A 33 -22.63 29.88 -19.26
C GLY A 33 -23.60 30.91 -18.65
N LYS A 34 -23.79 30.94 -17.33
CA LYS A 34 -24.77 31.84 -16.68
C LYS A 34 -24.31 33.30 -16.67
N GLY A 35 -25.25 34.23 -16.89
CA GLY A 35 -25.05 35.68 -16.81
C GLY A 35 -24.89 36.19 -15.37
N TYR A 36 -24.37 37.41 -15.17
CA TYR A 36 -24.19 37.95 -13.80
C TYR A 36 -25.52 38.15 -13.05
N ASN A 37 -26.62 38.44 -13.76
CA ASN A 37 -27.96 38.51 -13.18
C ASN A 37 -28.36 37.18 -12.54
N ILE A 38 -28.23 36.08 -13.29
CA ILE A 38 -28.55 34.73 -12.80
C ILE A 38 -27.61 34.34 -11.65
N ILE A 39 -26.32 34.70 -11.73
CA ILE A 39 -25.36 34.45 -10.65
C ILE A 39 -25.78 35.18 -9.38
N ALA A 40 -26.18 36.44 -9.47
CA ALA A 40 -26.66 37.24 -8.34
C ALA A 40 -27.90 36.60 -7.69
N GLU A 41 -28.89 36.21 -8.51
CA GLU A 41 -30.09 35.52 -8.06
C GLU A 41 -29.78 34.19 -7.36
N GLU A 42 -28.95 33.33 -7.96
CA GLU A 42 -28.64 32.00 -7.41
C GLU A 42 -27.73 32.04 -6.18
N SER A 43 -26.86 33.05 -6.08
CA SER A 43 -25.93 33.19 -4.96
C SER A 43 -26.48 34.06 -3.83
N GLY A 44 -27.59 34.78 -4.06
CA GLY A 44 -28.20 35.70 -3.08
C GLY A 44 -27.42 37.00 -2.86
N TYR A 45 -26.44 37.31 -3.72
CA TYR A 45 -25.64 38.53 -3.63
C TYR A 45 -26.18 39.63 -4.55
N ASP A 46 -25.91 40.88 -4.20
CA ASP A 46 -26.19 42.03 -5.06
C ASP A 46 -25.47 41.93 -6.42
N HIS A 47 -26.17 42.29 -7.50
CA HIS A 47 -25.66 42.19 -8.86
C HIS A 47 -24.34 42.96 -9.07
N ASP A 48 -24.21 44.17 -8.51
CA ASP A 48 -23.01 44.98 -8.68
C ASP A 48 -21.83 44.39 -7.89
N TYR A 49 -22.12 43.79 -6.74
CA TYR A 49 -21.11 43.04 -5.98
C TYR A 49 -20.62 41.80 -6.75
N VAL A 50 -21.52 41.04 -7.36
CA VAL A 50 -21.17 39.88 -8.22
C VAL A 50 -20.33 40.34 -9.41
N ARG A 51 -20.74 41.41 -10.09
CA ARG A 51 -20.02 41.97 -11.24
C ARG A 51 -18.61 42.44 -10.86
N LYS A 52 -18.47 43.14 -9.73
CA LYS A 52 -17.17 43.60 -9.21
C LYS A 52 -16.27 42.42 -8.84
N SER A 53 -16.82 41.42 -8.15
CA SER A 53 -16.10 40.20 -7.78
C SER A 53 -15.63 39.43 -9.02
N GLY A 54 -16.48 39.31 -10.04
CA GLY A 54 -16.12 38.70 -11.31
C GLY A 54 -15.02 39.45 -12.07
N SER A 55 -15.11 40.79 -12.15
CA SER A 55 -14.04 41.58 -12.76
C SER A 55 -12.70 41.42 -12.05
N SER A 56 -12.70 41.35 -10.72
CA SER A 56 -11.50 41.09 -9.94
C SER A 56 -10.95 39.68 -10.16
N LEU A 57 -11.81 38.66 -10.25
CA LEU A 57 -11.41 37.29 -10.56
C LEU A 57 -10.75 37.17 -11.93
N TRP A 58 -11.36 37.73 -12.98
CA TRP A 58 -10.81 37.66 -14.34
C TRP A 58 -9.49 38.38 -14.46
N LYS A 59 -9.33 39.51 -13.76
CA LYS A 59 -8.04 40.20 -13.65
C LYS A 59 -6.99 39.31 -12.98
N ALA A 60 -7.30 38.73 -11.83
CA ALA A 60 -6.38 37.84 -11.11
C ALA A 60 -5.95 36.64 -11.98
N LEU A 61 -6.90 36.00 -12.68
CA LEU A 61 -6.59 34.92 -13.61
C LEU A 61 -5.75 35.38 -14.81
N SER A 62 -5.98 36.61 -15.31
CA SER A 62 -5.18 37.17 -16.40
C SER A 62 -3.73 37.40 -15.98
N ASP A 63 -3.55 37.95 -14.78
CA ASP A 63 -2.25 38.22 -14.19
C ASP A 63 -1.50 36.89 -13.93
N ALA A 64 -2.19 35.90 -13.35
CA ALA A 64 -1.60 34.59 -13.05
C ALA A 64 -1.24 33.77 -14.30
N LEU A 65 -2.04 33.85 -15.37
CA LEU A 65 -1.83 33.09 -16.59
C LEU A 65 -1.00 33.84 -17.64
N ALA A 66 -0.67 35.11 -17.40
CA ALA A 66 -0.03 36.03 -18.34
C ALA A 66 -0.75 36.12 -19.71
N THR A 67 -2.08 35.96 -19.70
CA THR A 67 -2.93 35.97 -20.90
C THR A 67 -4.24 36.70 -20.56
N ASN A 68 -4.85 37.44 -21.49
CA ASN A 68 -6.13 38.10 -21.24
C ASN A 68 -7.28 37.10 -21.02
N VAL A 69 -7.67 36.90 -19.77
CA VAL A 69 -8.78 36.03 -19.35
C VAL A 69 -10.03 36.87 -19.13
N THR A 70 -11.11 36.46 -19.77
CA THR A 70 -12.43 37.07 -19.69
C THR A 70 -13.49 35.99 -19.49
N LYS A 71 -14.68 36.38 -19.04
CA LYS A 71 -15.83 35.47 -18.96
C LYS A 71 -16.15 34.73 -20.27
N ARG A 72 -15.75 35.25 -21.44
CA ARG A 72 -16.05 34.64 -22.74
C ARG A 72 -15.03 33.60 -23.18
N ASN A 73 -13.77 33.72 -22.75
CA ASN A 73 -12.67 32.87 -23.22
C ASN A 73 -12.01 32.04 -22.11
N PHE A 74 -12.32 32.28 -20.83
CA PHE A 74 -11.67 31.57 -19.72
C PHE A 74 -11.81 30.05 -19.82
N ARG A 75 -13.00 29.52 -20.17
CA ARG A 75 -13.24 28.08 -20.27
C ARG A 75 -12.32 27.41 -21.30
N PRO A 76 -12.37 27.73 -22.61
CA PRO A 76 -11.49 27.10 -23.58
C PRO A 76 -9.99 27.32 -23.28
N LEU A 77 -9.61 28.50 -22.76
CA LEU A 77 -8.22 28.75 -22.35
C LEU A 77 -7.75 27.80 -21.24
N LEU A 78 -8.59 27.60 -20.23
CA LEU A 78 -8.28 26.72 -19.10
C LEU A 78 -8.31 25.25 -19.51
N GLU A 79 -9.28 24.83 -20.33
CA GLU A 79 -9.33 23.47 -20.86
C GLU A 79 -8.04 23.13 -21.63
N THR A 80 -7.56 24.02 -22.50
CA THR A 80 -6.29 23.82 -23.23
C THR A 80 -5.10 23.77 -22.27
N ARG A 81 -4.95 24.75 -21.38
CA ARG A 81 -3.83 24.81 -20.42
C ARG A 81 -3.75 23.60 -19.50
N LEU A 82 -4.88 23.14 -18.97
CA LEU A 82 -4.93 21.98 -18.06
C LEU A 82 -4.60 20.69 -18.80
N THR A 83 -5.06 20.57 -20.06
CA THR A 83 -4.69 19.44 -20.93
C THR A 83 -3.18 19.44 -21.18
N GLU A 84 -2.59 20.56 -21.55
CA GLU A 84 -1.14 20.70 -21.76
C GLU A 84 -0.33 20.41 -20.49
N SER A 85 -0.77 20.93 -19.33
CA SER A 85 -0.14 20.68 -18.03
C SER A 85 -0.16 19.19 -17.65
N SER A 86 -1.26 18.48 -17.95
CA SER A 86 -1.35 17.04 -17.72
C SER A 86 -0.33 16.22 -18.54
N LEU A 87 0.11 16.76 -19.68
CA LEU A 87 1.14 16.16 -20.55
C LEU A 87 2.57 16.50 -20.11
N GLN A 88 2.75 17.54 -19.29
CA GLN A 88 4.05 18.03 -18.82
C GLN A 88 4.36 17.62 -17.38
N ARG A 89 3.88 16.45 -16.94
CA ARG A 89 4.17 15.95 -15.58
C ARG A 89 5.68 15.77 -15.38
N PRO A 90 6.20 16.08 -14.18
CA PRO A 90 7.63 15.96 -13.89
C PRO A 90 8.11 14.50 -13.84
N TYR A 91 7.20 13.53 -13.86
CA TYR A 91 7.47 12.09 -13.87
C TYR A 91 6.41 11.33 -14.66
N GLU A 92 6.80 10.18 -15.19
CA GLU A 92 5.88 9.22 -15.81
C GLU A 92 4.97 8.56 -14.77
N LEU A 93 3.75 8.23 -15.20
CA LEU A 93 2.86 7.42 -14.39
C LEU A 93 3.28 5.95 -14.50
N GLU A 94 3.70 5.38 -13.38
CA GLU A 94 3.97 3.94 -13.29
C GLU A 94 2.68 3.18 -12.99
N TYR A 95 2.46 2.07 -13.70
CA TYR A 95 1.33 1.18 -13.42
C TYR A 95 1.45 0.59 -12.01
N PRO A 96 0.43 0.73 -11.14
CA PRO A 96 0.51 0.23 -9.76
C PRO A 96 0.65 -1.29 -9.69
N GLY A 97 1.38 -1.80 -8.70
CA GLY A 97 1.40 -3.22 -8.37
C GLY A 97 2.77 -3.81 -8.02
N GLY A 98 3.84 -3.12 -8.38
CA GLY A 98 5.21 -3.45 -7.98
C GLY A 98 5.62 -2.80 -6.65
N ALA A 99 6.80 -3.18 -6.15
CA ALA A 99 7.45 -2.45 -5.07
C ALA A 99 7.92 -1.10 -5.60
N LEU A 100 7.71 -0.03 -4.83
CA LEU A 100 8.07 1.31 -5.25
C LEU A 100 9.55 1.60 -4.92
N PRO A 101 10.36 2.10 -5.87
CA PRO A 101 11.73 2.51 -5.59
C PRO A 101 11.77 3.71 -4.63
N PHE A 102 12.94 3.99 -4.05
CA PHE A 102 13.09 5.07 -3.06
C PHE A 102 12.68 6.44 -3.63
N SER A 103 13.04 6.72 -4.87
CA SER A 103 12.73 7.97 -5.59
C SER A 103 11.29 8.09 -6.08
N SER A 104 10.44 7.07 -5.87
CA SER A 104 9.07 7.08 -6.39
C SER A 104 8.22 8.17 -5.69
N PRO A 105 7.61 9.11 -6.44
CA PRO A 105 6.73 10.14 -5.86
C PRO A 105 5.41 9.56 -5.33
N PHE A 106 5.13 8.29 -5.63
CA PHE A 106 3.92 7.58 -5.22
C PHE A 106 4.09 6.81 -3.90
N TYR A 107 5.31 6.76 -3.34
CA TYR A 107 5.50 6.20 -2.00
C TYR A 107 5.10 7.23 -0.94
N LEU A 108 4.16 6.84 -0.08
CA LEU A 108 3.83 7.61 1.11
C LEU A 108 4.64 7.08 2.29
N GLU A 109 5.49 7.94 2.84
CA GLU A 109 6.17 7.65 4.09
C GLU A 109 5.18 7.51 5.24
N ARG A 110 5.30 6.42 5.99
CA ARG A 110 4.50 6.15 7.19
C ARG A 110 5.33 6.39 8.44
N SER A 111 6.15 7.44 8.46
CA SER A 111 7.20 7.82 9.44
C SER A 111 7.39 6.97 10.72
N GLY A 112 6.34 6.66 11.48
CA GLY A 112 6.39 5.76 12.63
C GLY A 112 6.71 4.28 12.30
N GLU A 113 6.25 3.71 11.19
CA GLU A 113 6.55 2.34 10.78
C GLU A 113 8.00 2.20 10.34
N GLU A 114 8.46 3.09 9.46
CA GLU A 114 9.83 3.16 8.97
C GLU A 114 10.81 3.38 10.11
N ALA A 115 10.59 4.38 10.97
CA ALA A 115 11.50 4.68 12.08
C ALA A 115 11.65 3.48 13.03
N ARG A 116 10.56 2.77 13.34
CA ARG A 116 10.61 1.56 14.16
C ARG A 116 11.37 0.43 13.45
N ALA A 117 11.12 0.22 12.16
CA ALA A 117 11.83 -0.77 11.36
C ALA A 117 13.34 -0.50 11.30
N TYR A 118 13.73 0.76 11.09
CA TYR A 118 15.12 1.20 11.05
C TYR A 118 15.83 1.01 12.40
N ASN A 119 15.14 1.31 13.50
CA ASN A 119 15.69 1.12 14.83
C ASN A 119 15.87 -0.36 15.19
N GLU A 120 14.97 -1.22 14.74
CA GLU A 120 15.04 -2.67 14.99
C GLU A 120 16.24 -3.31 14.30
N ILE A 121 16.50 -2.99 13.02
CA ILE A 121 17.63 -3.59 12.28
C ILE A 121 19.00 -3.20 12.86
N LYS A 122 19.08 -2.15 13.69
CA LYS A 122 20.31 -1.79 14.39
C LYS A 122 20.62 -2.72 15.56
N GLN A 123 19.60 -3.35 16.16
CA GLN A 123 19.77 -4.18 17.36
C GLN A 123 20.50 -5.50 17.05
N PRO A 124 21.53 -5.90 17.83
CA PRO A 124 22.21 -7.20 17.69
C PRO A 124 21.24 -8.38 17.63
N GLY A 125 21.40 -9.24 16.63
CA GLY A 125 20.60 -10.47 16.51
C GLY A 125 19.13 -10.26 16.14
N SER A 126 18.69 -9.06 15.76
CA SER A 126 17.26 -8.72 15.69
C SER A 126 16.45 -9.48 14.65
N VAL A 127 15.13 -9.46 14.85
CA VAL A 127 14.14 -9.99 13.90
C VAL A 127 13.10 -8.91 13.65
N LEU A 128 13.07 -8.39 12.43
CA LEU A 128 12.02 -7.50 11.94
C LEU A 128 11.03 -8.31 11.11
N ARG A 129 9.74 -8.24 11.44
CA ARG A 129 8.65 -8.90 10.71
C ARG A 129 7.80 -7.86 10.01
N ILE A 130 7.84 -7.82 8.68
CA ILE A 130 6.98 -6.96 7.86
C ILE A 130 5.80 -7.81 7.39
N LYS A 131 4.62 -7.57 7.97
CA LYS A 131 3.41 -8.36 7.71
C LYS A 131 2.21 -7.50 7.31
N GLY A 132 1.24 -8.14 6.71
CA GLY A 132 -0.05 -7.57 6.32
C GLY A 132 -0.63 -8.25 5.07
N PRO A 133 -1.86 -7.94 4.69
CA PRO A 133 -2.47 -8.46 3.46
C PRO A 133 -1.63 -8.17 2.21
N ARG A 134 -1.88 -8.89 1.11
CA ARG A 134 -1.22 -8.62 -0.17
C ARG A 134 -1.45 -7.17 -0.57
N LYS A 135 -0.50 -6.61 -1.33
CA LYS A 135 -0.63 -5.27 -1.93
C LYS A 135 -0.80 -4.09 -0.92
N MET A 136 -0.37 -4.26 0.34
CA MET A 136 -0.33 -3.22 1.39
C MET A 136 0.96 -2.39 1.45
N GLY A 137 1.93 -2.67 0.58
CA GLY A 137 3.22 -1.97 0.52
C GLY A 137 4.39 -2.63 1.27
N LYS A 138 4.26 -3.93 1.63
CA LYS A 138 5.30 -4.68 2.36
C LYS A 138 6.66 -4.65 1.68
N SER A 139 6.67 -4.98 0.37
CA SER A 139 7.90 -4.99 -0.43
C SER A 139 8.51 -3.59 -0.57
N SER A 140 7.68 -2.54 -0.66
CA SER A 140 8.16 -1.16 -0.65
C SER A 140 8.85 -0.83 0.68
N LEU A 141 8.24 -1.14 1.84
CA LEU A 141 8.88 -0.94 3.14
C LEU A 141 10.18 -1.75 3.27
N MET A 142 10.20 -3.00 2.82
CA MET A 142 11.41 -3.83 2.80
C MET A 142 12.55 -3.14 2.02
N LEU A 143 12.28 -2.55 0.84
CA LEU A 143 13.31 -1.81 0.10
C LEU A 143 13.88 -0.62 0.88
N ARG A 144 13.05 0.08 1.68
CA ARG A 144 13.52 1.17 2.54
C ARG A 144 14.39 0.67 3.69
N VAL A 145 14.04 -0.47 4.27
CA VAL A 145 14.83 -1.11 5.33
C VAL A 145 16.19 -1.56 4.77
N LEU A 146 16.22 -2.08 3.54
CA LEU A 146 17.47 -2.45 2.88
C LEU A 146 18.35 -1.25 2.56
N ASP A 147 17.77 -0.17 2.04
CA ASP A 147 18.48 1.09 1.79
C ASP A 147 19.08 1.66 3.09
N GLN A 148 18.30 1.65 4.19
CA GLN A 148 18.81 2.03 5.50
C GLN A 148 19.96 1.11 5.96
N ALA A 149 19.85 -0.20 5.77
CA ALA A 149 20.91 -1.14 6.13
C ALA A 149 22.19 -0.91 5.32
N GLU A 150 22.07 -0.59 4.03
CA GLU A 150 23.20 -0.24 3.17
C GLU A 150 23.88 1.05 3.65
N SER A 151 23.10 2.07 4.04
CA SER A 151 23.63 3.32 4.61
C SER A 151 24.39 3.12 5.93
N GLU A 152 24.02 2.09 6.72
CA GLU A 152 24.72 1.68 7.95
C GLU A 152 25.93 0.77 7.65
N GLY A 153 26.17 0.44 6.38
CA GLY A 153 27.29 -0.37 5.91
C GLY A 153 27.13 -1.88 6.13
N TYR A 154 25.91 -2.36 6.38
CA TYR A 154 25.64 -3.78 6.59
C TYR A 154 25.76 -4.58 5.29
N GLN A 155 26.12 -5.85 5.40
CA GLN A 155 25.99 -6.81 4.30
C GLN A 155 24.52 -7.17 4.14
N ILE A 156 24.05 -7.31 2.90
CA ILE A 156 22.65 -7.61 2.60
C ILE A 156 22.58 -8.88 1.77
N VAL A 157 21.75 -9.83 2.20
CA VAL A 157 21.33 -10.98 1.40
C VAL A 157 19.82 -10.98 1.33
N LYS A 158 19.28 -11.06 0.11
CA LYS A 158 17.85 -11.17 -0.14
C LYS A 158 17.51 -12.55 -0.67
N ILE A 159 16.75 -13.29 0.09
CA ILE A 159 16.17 -14.58 -0.28
C ILE A 159 14.72 -14.33 -0.70
N ASP A 160 14.41 -14.55 -1.98
CA ASP A 160 13.06 -14.41 -2.50
C ASP A 160 12.49 -15.78 -2.82
N LEU A 161 11.54 -16.27 -2.02
CA LEU A 161 11.04 -17.64 -2.14
C LEU A 161 10.26 -17.87 -3.44
N LEU A 162 9.86 -16.82 -4.17
CA LEU A 162 9.31 -16.95 -5.53
C LEU A 162 10.33 -17.48 -6.55
N GLN A 163 11.63 -17.37 -6.26
CA GLN A 163 12.70 -17.87 -7.14
C GLN A 163 13.03 -19.34 -6.90
N ALA A 164 12.54 -19.93 -5.81
CA ALA A 164 12.78 -21.32 -5.50
C ALA A 164 11.77 -22.21 -6.25
N ASP A 165 12.27 -23.29 -6.84
CA ASP A 165 11.40 -24.32 -7.40
C ASP A 165 10.51 -24.91 -6.31
N ARG A 166 9.30 -25.33 -6.69
CA ARG A 166 8.35 -25.98 -5.77
C ARG A 166 8.95 -27.17 -5.02
N LYS A 167 9.84 -27.94 -5.67
CA LYS A 167 10.56 -29.07 -5.05
C LYS A 167 11.48 -28.65 -3.90
N ILE A 168 12.08 -27.46 -4.01
CA ILE A 168 12.93 -26.87 -2.97
C ILE A 168 12.04 -26.43 -1.81
N LEU A 169 10.94 -25.71 -2.09
CA LEU A 169 10.02 -25.23 -1.06
C LEU A 169 9.29 -26.35 -0.30
N SER A 170 9.13 -27.52 -0.90
CA SER A 170 8.47 -28.68 -0.29
C SER A 170 9.41 -29.65 0.42
N ASN A 171 10.72 -29.38 0.51
CA ASN A 171 11.68 -30.26 1.17
C ASN A 171 12.64 -29.44 2.05
N LEU A 172 12.63 -29.67 3.36
CA LEU A 172 13.41 -28.89 4.32
C LEU A 172 14.92 -28.96 4.04
N ASP A 173 15.45 -30.13 3.73
CA ASP A 173 16.88 -30.31 3.49
C ASP A 173 17.33 -29.54 2.24
N LEU A 174 16.59 -29.67 1.13
CA LEU A 174 16.84 -28.91 -0.10
C LEU A 174 16.69 -27.40 0.12
N LEU A 175 15.67 -26.96 0.86
CA LEU A 175 15.45 -25.55 1.18
C LEU A 175 16.64 -24.96 1.94
N LEU A 176 17.15 -25.67 2.95
CA LEU A 176 18.24 -25.19 3.78
C LEU A 176 19.58 -25.18 3.02
N GLN A 177 19.84 -26.18 2.17
CA GLN A 177 21.01 -26.17 1.28
C GLN A 177 20.92 -25.01 0.27
N TRP A 178 19.75 -24.83 -0.36
CA TRP A 178 19.51 -23.74 -1.30
C TRP A 178 19.69 -22.38 -0.63
N LEU A 179 19.14 -22.18 0.58
CA LEU A 179 19.31 -20.98 1.38
C LEU A 179 20.79 -20.66 1.62
N CYS A 180 21.56 -21.64 2.09
CA CYS A 180 22.98 -21.45 2.37
C CYS A 180 23.78 -21.14 1.09
N LEU A 181 23.42 -21.77 -0.04
CA LEU A 181 24.03 -21.49 -1.34
C LEU A 181 23.74 -20.06 -1.81
N GLN A 182 22.51 -19.60 -1.66
CA GLN A 182 22.11 -18.23 -2.01
C GLN A 182 22.86 -17.20 -1.16
N ILE A 183 22.95 -17.43 0.15
CA ILE A 183 23.71 -16.57 1.07
C ILE A 183 25.18 -16.47 0.64
N SER A 184 25.81 -17.62 0.38
CA SER A 184 27.22 -17.68 -0.02
C SER A 184 27.46 -16.94 -1.34
N THR A 185 26.61 -17.21 -2.34
CA THR A 185 26.71 -16.61 -3.67
C THR A 185 26.56 -15.09 -3.63
N GLN A 186 25.56 -14.57 -2.90
CA GLN A 186 25.31 -13.12 -2.83
C GLN A 186 26.41 -12.38 -2.04
N LEU A 187 27.06 -13.05 -1.08
CA LEU A 187 28.19 -12.50 -0.32
C LEU A 187 29.55 -12.71 -1.01
N ASN A 188 29.58 -13.36 -2.18
CA ASN A 188 30.81 -13.80 -2.85
C ASN A 188 31.73 -14.65 -1.94
N ILE A 189 31.14 -15.47 -1.07
CA ILE A 189 31.85 -16.45 -0.24
C ILE A 189 31.76 -17.81 -0.94
N ALA A 190 32.90 -18.50 -1.09
CA ALA A 190 32.93 -19.83 -1.69
C ALA A 190 32.03 -20.81 -0.89
N PRO A 191 31.07 -21.49 -1.53
CA PRO A 191 30.23 -22.47 -0.83
C PRO A 191 31.06 -23.64 -0.31
N ALA A 192 30.80 -24.06 0.93
CA ALA A 192 31.50 -25.18 1.58
C ALA A 192 30.51 -26.23 2.13
N MET A 193 29.41 -26.50 1.42
CA MET A 193 28.33 -27.36 1.95
C MET A 193 28.82 -28.75 2.35
N ASP A 194 29.72 -29.35 1.59
CA ASP A 194 30.24 -30.71 1.83
C ASP A 194 30.93 -30.85 3.20
N ASP A 195 31.50 -29.77 3.74
CA ASP A 195 32.17 -29.75 5.04
C ASP A 195 31.19 -29.66 6.22
N TYR A 196 29.97 -29.16 5.97
CA TYR A 196 28.99 -28.85 7.01
C TYR A 196 27.75 -29.75 6.96
N TRP A 197 27.43 -30.36 5.81
CA TRP A 197 26.22 -31.15 5.63
C TRP A 197 26.42 -32.62 5.98
N ASN A 198 26.18 -32.95 7.26
CA ASN A 198 26.28 -34.32 7.76
C ASN A 198 24.90 -34.94 8.02
N PRO A 199 24.57 -36.12 7.46
CA PRO A 199 23.30 -36.81 7.70
C PRO A 199 22.98 -37.09 9.18
N LEU A 200 23.99 -37.29 10.02
CA LEU A 200 23.83 -37.57 11.45
C LEU A 200 23.53 -36.31 12.29
N MET A 201 23.89 -35.11 11.81
CA MET A 201 23.63 -33.84 12.50
C MET A 201 22.22 -33.31 12.22
N GLY A 202 21.64 -33.66 11.06
CA GLY A 202 20.38 -33.14 10.59
C GLY A 202 20.50 -31.73 9.98
N SER A 203 19.63 -31.44 9.02
CA SER A 203 19.71 -30.25 8.16
C SER A 203 19.65 -28.91 8.92
N LYS A 204 18.86 -28.81 9.99
CA LYS A 204 18.73 -27.60 10.82
C LYS A 204 20.05 -27.21 11.50
N LEU A 205 20.74 -28.20 12.07
CA LEU A 205 22.01 -27.96 12.75
C LEU A 205 23.13 -27.70 11.74
N SER A 206 23.18 -28.46 10.64
CA SER A 206 24.11 -28.23 9.53
C SER A 206 23.99 -26.79 8.98
N CYS A 207 22.76 -26.33 8.73
CA CYS A 207 22.48 -24.97 8.26
C CYS A 207 22.92 -23.91 9.29
N SER A 208 22.61 -24.10 10.56
CA SER A 208 22.98 -23.15 11.63
C SER A 208 24.50 -23.05 11.79
N ASN A 209 25.20 -24.19 11.77
CA ASN A 209 26.65 -24.23 11.83
C ASN A 209 27.29 -23.58 10.61
N TYR A 210 26.76 -23.85 9.41
CA TYR A 210 27.21 -23.21 8.18
C TYR A 210 27.05 -21.67 8.26
N LEU A 211 25.88 -21.20 8.66
CA LEU A 211 25.62 -19.76 8.81
C LEU A 211 26.57 -19.13 9.85
N GLN A 212 26.73 -19.75 11.01
CA GLN A 212 27.53 -19.19 12.10
C GLN A 212 29.05 -19.26 11.82
N GLN A 213 29.54 -20.44 11.47
CA GLN A 213 30.98 -20.76 11.45
C GLN A 213 31.63 -20.51 10.09
N HIS A 214 30.88 -20.67 8.99
CA HIS A 214 31.38 -20.38 7.65
C HIS A 214 31.04 -18.95 7.25
N ILE A 215 29.77 -18.56 7.30
CA ILE A 215 29.35 -17.25 6.79
C ILE A 215 29.69 -16.12 7.77
N LEU A 216 29.07 -16.07 8.95
CA LEU A 216 29.17 -14.93 9.88
C LEU A 216 30.58 -14.75 10.47
N ALA A 217 31.38 -15.82 10.55
CA ALA A 217 32.77 -15.76 11.00
C ALA A 217 33.67 -14.97 10.03
N GLN A 218 33.34 -14.94 8.73
CA GLN A 218 34.09 -14.24 7.69
C GLN A 218 33.67 -12.77 7.51
N LEU A 219 32.58 -12.34 8.17
CA LEU A 219 32.06 -10.98 8.03
C LEU A 219 32.53 -10.06 9.15
N ASP A 220 33.16 -8.95 8.78
CA ASP A 220 33.52 -7.87 9.73
C ASP A 220 32.36 -6.92 10.05
N ARG A 221 31.23 -7.08 9.33
CA ARG A 221 30.05 -6.22 9.43
C ARG A 221 28.78 -7.08 9.63
N PRO A 222 27.72 -6.53 10.24
CA PRO A 222 26.45 -7.24 10.37
C PRO A 222 25.87 -7.67 9.02
N LEU A 223 25.13 -8.77 9.02
CA LEU A 223 24.40 -9.32 7.88
C LEU A 223 22.90 -9.13 8.07
N VAL A 224 22.25 -8.41 7.16
CA VAL A 224 20.80 -8.40 7.00
C VAL A 224 20.39 -9.51 6.05
N LEU A 225 19.76 -10.55 6.59
CA LEU A 225 19.16 -11.64 5.85
C LEU A 225 17.66 -11.37 5.69
N VAL A 226 17.25 -11.01 4.48
CA VAL A 226 15.84 -10.86 4.13
C VAL A 226 15.30 -12.19 3.63
N ILE A 227 14.16 -12.62 4.18
CA ILE A 227 13.37 -13.73 3.63
C ILE A 227 12.04 -13.15 3.14
N ASN A 228 11.96 -12.94 1.83
CA ASN A 228 10.79 -12.39 1.14
C ASN A 228 9.83 -13.50 0.70
N GLU A 229 8.53 -13.19 0.71
CA GLU A 229 7.44 -14.13 0.43
C GLU A 229 7.51 -15.40 1.29
N LEU A 230 7.84 -15.24 2.59
CA LEU A 230 7.93 -16.33 3.55
C LEU A 230 6.62 -17.15 3.65
N ASN A 231 5.49 -16.57 3.26
CA ASN A 231 4.21 -17.28 3.14
C ASN A 231 4.20 -18.45 2.15
N LEU A 232 5.15 -18.56 1.21
CA LEU A 232 5.14 -19.67 0.23
C LEU A 232 5.47 -21.04 0.84
N ILE A 233 6.19 -21.09 1.96
CA ILE A 233 6.46 -22.35 2.65
C ILE A 233 5.30 -22.78 3.57
N PHE A 234 4.30 -21.92 3.77
CA PHE A 234 3.19 -22.17 4.70
C PHE A 234 2.29 -23.31 4.21
N ASP A 235 2.20 -23.50 2.90
CA ASP A 235 1.47 -24.60 2.27
C ASP A 235 2.22 -25.95 2.38
N HIS A 236 3.46 -25.94 2.87
CA HIS A 236 4.32 -27.11 3.05
C HIS A 236 4.50 -27.39 4.54
N GLN A 237 3.52 -28.07 5.14
CA GLN A 237 3.48 -28.28 6.60
C GLN A 237 4.78 -28.85 7.18
N GLU A 238 5.34 -29.91 6.58
CA GLU A 238 6.60 -30.53 7.02
C GLU A 238 7.77 -29.55 7.00
N VAL A 239 7.81 -28.63 6.03
CA VAL A 239 8.87 -27.61 5.94
C VAL A 239 8.61 -26.47 6.94
N SER A 240 7.39 -25.93 6.97
CA SER A 240 7.03 -24.81 7.83
C SER A 240 7.20 -25.11 9.32
N GLN A 241 6.87 -26.34 9.75
CA GLN A 241 6.99 -26.77 11.14
C GLN A 241 8.43 -26.83 11.65
N ASP A 242 9.41 -26.92 10.76
CA ASP A 242 10.83 -26.98 11.12
C ASP A 242 11.61 -25.72 10.76
N PHE A 243 11.32 -25.11 9.61
CA PHE A 243 12.00 -23.91 9.13
C PHE A 243 11.65 -22.69 9.99
N LEU A 244 10.39 -22.51 10.37
CA LEU A 244 9.97 -21.34 11.14
C LEU A 244 10.57 -21.35 12.57
N PRO A 245 10.59 -22.48 13.31
CA PRO A 245 11.31 -22.55 14.57
C PRO A 245 12.82 -22.35 14.45
N LEU A 246 13.44 -22.73 13.33
CA LEU A 246 14.87 -22.49 13.08
C LEU A 246 15.20 -20.98 13.03
N LEU A 247 14.37 -20.17 12.35
CA LEU A 247 14.53 -18.71 12.34
C LEU A 247 14.49 -18.12 13.76
N ARG A 248 13.59 -18.63 14.59
CA ARG A 248 13.49 -18.26 16.00
C ARG A 248 14.72 -18.71 16.79
N SER A 249 15.23 -19.92 16.57
CA SER A 249 16.41 -20.39 17.31
C SER A 249 17.63 -19.53 17.02
N TRP A 250 17.80 -19.01 15.81
CA TRP A 250 18.87 -18.04 15.49
C TRP A 250 18.73 -16.73 16.27
N PHE A 251 17.51 -16.22 16.45
CA PHE A 251 17.25 -15.04 17.28
C PHE A 251 17.58 -15.28 18.76
N GLU A 252 17.17 -16.43 19.29
CA GLU A 252 17.45 -16.81 20.68
C GLU A 252 18.95 -17.03 20.93
N GLU A 253 19.65 -17.67 19.99
CA GLU A 253 21.09 -17.89 20.05
C GLU A 253 21.88 -16.56 20.08
N ALA A 254 21.44 -15.57 19.31
CA ALA A 254 22.07 -14.24 19.31
C ALA A 254 22.02 -13.52 20.66
N LYS A 255 21.20 -13.95 21.62
CA LYS A 255 21.19 -13.36 22.97
C LYS A 255 22.48 -13.62 23.75
N HIS A 256 23.23 -14.67 23.40
CA HIS A 256 24.43 -15.07 24.13
C HIS A 256 25.62 -15.42 23.23
N ASN A 257 25.42 -15.50 21.92
CA ASN A 257 26.45 -15.84 20.95
C ASN A 257 26.84 -14.61 20.10
N ALA A 258 28.06 -14.10 20.29
CA ALA A 258 28.56 -12.90 19.62
C ALA A 258 28.63 -13.02 18.08
N MET A 259 28.79 -14.23 17.53
CA MET A 259 28.75 -14.43 16.08
C MET A 259 27.33 -14.30 15.55
N MET A 260 26.36 -14.92 16.23
CA MET A 260 24.94 -14.80 15.86
C MET A 260 24.39 -13.38 16.07
N GLN A 261 24.98 -12.58 16.96
CA GLN A 261 24.70 -11.16 17.08
C GLN A 261 25.01 -10.35 15.82
N LYS A 262 25.76 -10.89 14.84
CA LYS A 262 25.96 -10.24 13.54
C LYS A 262 24.75 -10.39 12.61
N LEU A 263 23.88 -11.37 12.83
CA LEU A 263 22.70 -11.60 12.01
C LEU A 263 21.58 -10.59 12.34
N ARG A 264 20.90 -10.10 11.31
CA ARG A 264 19.63 -9.35 11.39
C ARG A 264 18.66 -10.03 10.44
N GLN A 265 17.53 -10.49 10.94
CA GLN A 265 16.53 -11.17 10.12
C GLN A 265 15.43 -10.19 9.73
N VAL A 266 15.08 -10.14 8.44
CA VAL A 266 13.91 -9.38 7.95
C VAL A 266 12.95 -10.35 7.28
N LEU A 267 11.85 -10.66 7.95
CA LEU A 267 10.87 -11.64 7.49
C LEU A 267 9.67 -10.91 6.87
N VAL A 268 9.42 -11.13 5.59
CA VAL A 268 8.32 -10.49 4.86
C VAL A 268 7.30 -11.55 4.44
N TYR A 269 6.06 -11.42 4.93
CA TYR A 269 5.01 -12.38 4.61
C TYR A 269 3.62 -11.76 4.54
N SER A 270 2.79 -12.36 3.70
CA SER A 270 1.37 -12.04 3.59
C SER A 270 0.56 -12.73 4.69
N THR A 271 -0.36 -12.00 5.32
CA THR A 271 -1.17 -12.54 6.41
C THR A 271 -2.30 -13.44 5.94
N GLU A 272 -2.59 -13.56 4.64
CA GLU A 272 -3.72 -14.35 4.13
C GLU A 272 -3.52 -15.87 4.24
N VAL A 273 -2.27 -16.35 4.18
CA VAL A 273 -1.95 -17.79 4.20
C VAL A 273 -1.77 -18.28 5.63
N TYR A 274 -2.50 -19.33 6.04
CA TYR A 274 -2.50 -19.85 7.43
C TYR A 274 -1.50 -20.99 7.62
N VAL A 275 -0.74 -20.94 8.72
CA VAL A 275 0.01 -22.08 9.25
C VAL A 275 -0.45 -22.37 10.66
N GLN A 276 -0.75 -23.63 10.95
CA GLN A 276 -0.84 -24.12 12.32
C GLN A 276 0.58 -24.36 12.84
N LEU A 277 1.06 -23.45 13.69
CA LEU A 277 2.31 -23.62 14.44
C LEU A 277 2.02 -23.72 15.93
N ASP A 278 2.86 -24.47 16.63
CA ASP A 278 2.97 -24.35 18.09
C ASP A 278 3.38 -22.90 18.43
N LEU A 279 2.59 -22.24 19.27
CA LEU A 279 2.80 -20.87 19.72
C LEU A 279 4.19 -20.67 20.35
N ASN A 280 4.74 -21.72 20.98
CA ASN A 280 6.04 -21.66 21.64
C ASN A 280 7.22 -21.77 20.67
N LEU A 281 6.99 -22.25 19.45
CA LEU A 281 8.03 -22.48 18.45
C LEU A 281 7.95 -21.46 17.30
N SER A 282 6.86 -20.70 17.21
CA SER A 282 6.65 -19.74 16.13
C SER A 282 7.62 -18.54 16.20
N PRO A 283 8.27 -18.15 15.08
CA PRO A 283 9.03 -16.91 14.97
C PRO A 283 8.10 -15.69 14.93
N PHE A 284 6.78 -15.87 14.83
CA PHE A 284 5.80 -14.79 14.83
C PHE A 284 5.52 -14.22 16.23
N ASN A 285 6.20 -14.70 17.26
CA ASN A 285 6.08 -14.19 18.64
C ASN A 285 7.38 -13.53 19.14
N VAL A 286 8.41 -13.40 18.30
CA VAL A 286 9.69 -12.77 18.65
C VAL A 286 10.01 -11.59 17.75
N GLY A 287 10.87 -10.68 18.23
CA GLY A 287 11.25 -9.47 17.52
C GLY A 287 10.09 -8.51 17.24
N LEU A 288 10.37 -7.44 16.49
CA LEU A 288 9.40 -6.40 16.17
C LEU A 288 8.53 -6.79 14.97
N ALA A 289 7.20 -6.69 15.13
CA ALA A 289 6.26 -6.77 14.03
C ALA A 289 5.83 -5.38 13.55
N ILE A 290 6.02 -5.10 12.27
CA ILE A 290 5.43 -3.97 11.56
C ILE A 290 4.27 -4.49 10.72
N GLU A 291 3.07 -4.09 11.12
CA GLU A 291 1.82 -4.41 10.41
C GLU A 291 1.33 -3.20 9.64
N LEU A 292 1.38 -3.28 8.32
CA LEU A 292 1.02 -2.15 7.46
C LEU A 292 -0.50 -1.97 7.43
N GLN A 293 -0.93 -0.78 7.82
CA GLN A 293 -2.34 -0.40 7.84
C GLN A 293 -2.79 0.23 6.51
N ALA A 294 -4.10 0.25 6.32
CA ALA A 294 -4.71 0.99 5.22
C ALA A 294 -4.54 2.50 5.38
N PHE A 295 -4.62 3.23 4.27
CA PHE A 295 -4.46 4.68 4.27
C PHE A 295 -5.64 5.40 4.92
N GLU A 296 -5.30 6.44 5.69
CA GLU A 296 -6.24 7.44 6.18
C GLU A 296 -6.51 8.54 5.15
N ASP A 297 -7.51 9.39 5.40
CA ASP A 297 -7.90 10.45 4.46
C ASP A 297 -6.75 11.40 4.12
N GLN A 298 -5.93 11.77 5.11
CA GLN A 298 -4.75 12.62 4.90
C GLN A 298 -3.72 11.96 3.97
N GLN A 299 -3.50 10.65 4.12
CA GLN A 299 -2.59 9.90 3.26
C GLN A 299 -3.15 9.79 1.84
N ILE A 300 -4.44 9.50 1.67
CA ILE A 300 -5.08 9.45 0.35
C ILE A 300 -5.00 10.82 -0.34
N ALA A 301 -5.22 11.92 0.38
CA ALA A 301 -5.06 13.28 -0.14
C ALA A 301 -3.62 13.56 -0.59
N GLN A 302 -2.63 13.16 0.23
CA GLN A 302 -1.22 13.30 -0.12
C GLN A 302 -0.85 12.49 -1.38
N LEU A 303 -1.34 11.25 -1.51
CA LEU A 303 -1.12 10.45 -2.71
C LEU A 303 -1.81 11.05 -3.93
N ALA A 304 -3.04 11.55 -3.77
CA ALA A 304 -3.79 12.21 -4.85
C ALA A 304 -3.00 13.42 -5.40
N LYS A 305 -2.29 14.16 -4.54
CA LYS A 305 -1.40 15.25 -4.96
C LYS A 305 -0.28 14.75 -5.87
N SER A 306 0.31 13.59 -5.60
CA SER A 306 1.28 12.93 -6.49
C SER A 306 0.68 12.45 -7.82
N TYR A 307 -0.65 12.40 -7.94
CA TYR A 307 -1.33 12.15 -9.22
C TYR A 307 -1.84 13.44 -9.89
N GLY A 308 -1.54 14.61 -9.32
CA GLY A 308 -1.94 15.93 -9.83
C GLY A 308 -3.29 16.42 -9.32
N PHE A 309 -3.86 15.78 -8.29
CA PHE A 309 -5.14 16.17 -7.71
C PHE A 309 -4.93 16.87 -6.36
N ASN A 310 -5.32 18.14 -6.26
CA ASN A 310 -5.21 18.93 -5.02
C ASN A 310 -6.45 18.76 -4.12
N TRP A 311 -6.80 17.52 -3.79
CA TRP A 311 -7.96 17.22 -2.94
C TRP A 311 -7.61 17.40 -1.46
N GLN A 312 -8.52 18.01 -0.70
CA GLN A 312 -8.39 18.14 0.76
C GLN A 312 -9.10 16.98 1.46
N ALA A 313 -8.60 16.57 2.62
CA ALA A 313 -9.28 15.62 3.50
C ALA A 313 -10.27 16.36 4.43
N ASP A 314 -11.49 16.61 3.95
CA ASP A 314 -12.53 17.37 4.69
C ASP A 314 -13.58 16.47 5.37
N GLY A 315 -13.51 15.15 5.16
CA GLY A 315 -14.45 14.16 5.71
C GLY A 315 -15.85 14.16 5.08
N MET A 316 -16.11 15.00 4.07
CA MET A 316 -17.42 15.08 3.41
C MET A 316 -17.62 13.92 2.46
N ALA A 317 -18.83 13.33 2.42
CA ALA A 317 -19.13 12.21 1.52
C ALA A 317 -19.02 12.56 0.03
N ALA A 318 -19.17 13.84 -0.32
CA ALA A 318 -19.00 14.36 -1.67
C ALA A 318 -17.53 14.55 -2.08
N ASN A 319 -16.58 14.37 -1.15
CA ASN A 319 -15.15 14.51 -1.40
C ASN A 319 -14.56 13.22 -2.01
N PRO A 320 -13.74 13.30 -3.08
CA PRO A 320 -13.08 12.15 -3.69
C PRO A 320 -12.25 11.29 -2.72
N VAL A 321 -11.59 11.91 -1.74
CA VAL A 321 -10.78 11.24 -0.70
C VAL A 321 -11.66 10.35 0.16
N THR A 322 -12.71 10.92 0.76
CA THR A 322 -13.69 10.20 1.57
C THR A 322 -14.39 9.11 0.75
N TYR A 323 -14.68 9.38 -0.52
CA TYR A 323 -15.29 8.42 -1.43
C TYR A 323 -14.37 7.22 -1.73
N LEU A 324 -13.09 7.46 -2.02
CA LEU A 324 -12.10 6.38 -2.15
C LEU A 324 -11.98 5.57 -0.86
N ARG A 325 -11.81 6.25 0.28
CA ARG A 325 -11.68 5.57 1.59
C ARG A 325 -12.89 4.71 1.90
N SER A 326 -14.10 5.22 1.73
CA SER A 326 -15.32 4.45 1.98
C SER A 326 -15.54 3.28 1.00
N THR A 327 -15.04 3.41 -0.23
CA THR A 327 -15.20 2.39 -1.28
C THR A 327 -14.23 1.23 -1.11
N VAL A 328 -12.94 1.53 -0.96
CA VAL A 328 -11.85 0.52 -0.92
C VAL A 328 -11.15 0.44 0.43
N SER A 329 -11.70 1.08 1.47
CA SER A 329 -11.15 1.10 2.83
C SER A 329 -9.72 1.58 2.95
N GLY A 330 -9.28 2.49 2.07
CA GLY A 330 -7.92 3.01 2.06
C GLY A 330 -6.86 1.98 1.65
N HIS A 331 -7.26 0.87 1.02
CA HIS A 331 -6.31 -0.14 0.57
C HIS A 331 -5.27 0.47 -0.41
N PRO A 332 -3.96 0.48 -0.08
CA PRO A 332 -2.95 1.24 -0.82
C PRO A 332 -2.96 0.99 -2.33
N TYR A 333 -2.91 -0.27 -2.75
CA TYR A 333 -2.92 -0.63 -4.17
C TYR A 333 -4.22 -0.25 -4.90
N LEU A 334 -5.40 -0.47 -4.31
CA LEU A 334 -6.67 -0.12 -4.93
C LEU A 334 -6.81 1.40 -5.06
N THR A 335 -6.46 2.14 -4.01
CA THR A 335 -6.40 3.61 -4.05
C THR A 335 -5.47 4.09 -5.17
N GLN A 336 -4.27 3.51 -5.26
CA GLN A 336 -3.30 3.88 -6.29
C GLN A 336 -3.81 3.54 -7.71
N LEU A 337 -4.47 2.40 -7.91
CA LEU A 337 -5.09 2.03 -9.19
C LEU A 337 -6.18 3.01 -9.64
N ALA A 338 -7.06 3.44 -8.72
CA ALA A 338 -8.06 4.46 -9.06
C ALA A 338 -7.42 5.80 -9.43
N LEU A 339 -6.44 6.25 -8.65
CA LEU A 339 -5.73 7.50 -8.93
C LEU A 339 -4.94 7.44 -10.23
N TYR A 340 -4.25 6.33 -10.49
CA TYR A 340 -3.55 6.07 -11.75
C TYR A 340 -4.54 6.07 -12.93
N SER A 341 -5.67 5.38 -12.81
CA SER A 341 -6.68 5.31 -13.87
C SER A 341 -7.27 6.69 -14.17
N LEU A 342 -7.54 7.49 -13.13
CA LEU A 342 -7.96 8.89 -13.28
C LEU A 342 -6.88 9.73 -13.98
N ALA A 343 -5.66 9.68 -13.46
CA ALA A 343 -4.56 10.51 -13.94
C ALA A 343 -4.12 10.13 -15.36
N SER A 344 -4.39 8.89 -15.80
CA SER A 344 -4.08 8.40 -17.14
C SER A 344 -5.17 8.69 -18.17
N SER A 345 -6.32 9.23 -17.77
CA SER A 345 -7.39 9.55 -18.72
C SER A 345 -6.96 10.68 -19.65
N GLN A 346 -7.23 10.54 -20.95
CA GLN A 346 -6.89 11.56 -21.94
C GLN A 346 -7.92 12.70 -21.95
N GLY A 347 -7.42 13.93 -22.12
CA GLY A 347 -8.25 15.12 -22.31
C GLY A 347 -8.61 15.84 -21.01
N PHE A 348 -9.37 16.92 -21.14
CA PHE A 348 -9.80 17.73 -20.01
C PHE A 348 -10.83 17.00 -19.16
N MET A 349 -10.54 16.87 -17.87
CA MET A 349 -11.43 16.29 -16.86
C MET A 349 -12.21 17.39 -16.14
N GLU A 350 -13.45 17.66 -16.55
CA GLU A 350 -14.27 18.72 -15.94
C GLU A 350 -14.65 18.41 -14.48
N SER A 351 -14.83 17.13 -14.12
CA SER A 351 -15.23 16.71 -12.78
C SER A 351 -14.50 15.44 -12.38
N PRO A 352 -13.37 15.56 -11.63
CA PRO A 352 -12.64 14.41 -11.13
C PRO A 352 -13.49 13.48 -10.27
N MET A 353 -14.44 14.02 -9.51
CA MET A 353 -15.34 13.20 -8.69
C MET A 353 -16.28 12.33 -9.54
N ASN A 354 -16.84 12.88 -10.62
CA ASN A 354 -17.72 12.09 -11.49
C ASN A 354 -16.92 11.05 -12.28
N SER A 355 -15.76 11.41 -12.83
CA SER A 355 -14.87 10.45 -13.50
C SER A 355 -14.44 9.31 -12.57
N LEU A 356 -14.16 9.63 -11.29
CA LEU A 356 -13.89 8.62 -10.26
C LEU A 356 -15.09 7.72 -10.00
N LYS A 357 -16.29 8.27 -9.85
CA LYS A 357 -17.51 7.46 -9.68
C LYS A 357 -17.73 6.53 -10.88
N ASP A 358 -17.50 7.01 -12.09
CA ASP A 358 -17.66 6.21 -13.31
C ASP A 358 -16.66 5.05 -13.36
N ILE A 359 -15.39 5.31 -13.04
CA ILE A 359 -14.35 4.27 -12.93
C ILE A 359 -14.71 3.24 -11.86
N ILE A 360 -15.13 3.69 -10.67
CA ILE A 360 -15.49 2.80 -9.56
C ILE A 360 -16.75 1.99 -9.86
N LYS A 361 -17.71 2.55 -10.60
CA LYS A 361 -18.97 1.87 -10.96
C LYS A 361 -18.73 0.56 -11.71
N THR A 362 -17.76 0.53 -12.63
CA THR A 362 -17.40 -0.65 -13.42
C THR A 362 -16.15 -1.36 -12.89
N ALA A 363 -15.56 -0.91 -11.77
CA ALA A 363 -14.25 -1.40 -11.31
C ALA A 363 -14.23 -2.90 -10.95
N ALA A 364 -15.37 -3.45 -10.53
CA ALA A 364 -15.51 -4.86 -10.15
C ALA A 364 -16.03 -5.77 -11.29
N GLU A 365 -16.36 -5.20 -12.46
CA GLU A 365 -16.83 -5.96 -13.62
C GLU A 365 -15.66 -6.64 -14.33
N PRO A 366 -15.90 -7.63 -15.23
CA PRO A 366 -14.85 -8.16 -16.08
C PRO A 366 -14.12 -7.03 -16.83
N LYS A 367 -12.79 -7.01 -16.74
CA LYS A 367 -11.90 -5.92 -17.24
C LYS A 367 -11.94 -4.61 -16.44
N GLY A 368 -12.71 -4.54 -15.36
CA GLY A 368 -12.65 -3.43 -14.41
C GLY A 368 -11.30 -3.38 -13.68
N ILE A 369 -10.92 -2.19 -13.21
CA ILE A 369 -9.59 -1.93 -12.61
C ILE A 369 -9.29 -2.77 -11.37
N TYR A 370 -10.30 -3.28 -10.67
CA TYR A 370 -10.14 -4.09 -9.45
C TYR A 370 -10.43 -5.58 -9.68
N ASN A 371 -10.84 -5.97 -10.89
CA ASN A 371 -11.29 -7.34 -11.16
C ASN A 371 -10.25 -8.39 -10.77
N GLU A 372 -9.00 -8.24 -11.20
CA GLU A 372 -7.94 -9.21 -10.89
C GLU A 372 -7.75 -9.40 -9.38
N PHE A 373 -7.68 -8.29 -8.62
CA PHE A 373 -7.58 -8.33 -7.16
C PHE A 373 -8.78 -9.02 -6.52
N LEU A 374 -9.99 -8.71 -6.98
CA LEU A 374 -11.22 -9.28 -6.44
C LEU A 374 -11.38 -10.77 -6.76
N GLN A 375 -10.94 -11.22 -7.93
CA GLN A 375 -10.93 -12.63 -8.30
C GLN A 375 -9.94 -13.42 -7.42
N GLN A 376 -8.76 -12.86 -7.18
CA GLN A 376 -7.79 -13.47 -6.26
C GLN A 376 -8.37 -13.55 -4.84
N LEU A 377 -8.99 -12.47 -4.36
CA LEU A 377 -9.63 -12.43 -3.04
C LEU A 377 -10.77 -13.45 -2.92
N LEU A 378 -11.55 -13.66 -3.99
CA LEU A 378 -12.58 -14.70 -4.05
C LEU A 378 -11.98 -16.09 -3.96
N ALA A 379 -10.88 -16.36 -4.69
CA ALA A 379 -10.18 -17.63 -4.62
C ALA A 379 -9.64 -17.89 -3.20
N ASP A 380 -9.01 -16.90 -2.58
CA ASP A 380 -8.46 -17.01 -1.23
C ASP A 380 -9.57 -17.21 -0.17
N LEU A 381 -10.71 -16.51 -0.32
CA LEU A 381 -11.87 -16.68 0.55
C LEU A 381 -12.49 -18.07 0.41
N THR A 382 -12.73 -18.53 -0.82
CA THR A 382 -13.40 -19.82 -1.10
C THR A 382 -12.56 -21.04 -0.77
N ALA A 383 -11.23 -20.89 -0.76
CA ALA A 383 -10.31 -21.93 -0.28
C ALA A 383 -10.43 -22.19 1.24
N ASN A 384 -11.09 -21.31 2.00
CA ASN A 384 -11.22 -21.42 3.45
C ASN A 384 -12.69 -21.42 3.89
N LEU A 385 -13.24 -22.60 4.20
CA LEU A 385 -14.63 -22.77 4.63
C LEU A 385 -15.00 -21.94 5.87
N THR A 386 -14.06 -21.74 6.80
CA THR A 386 -14.28 -20.89 7.98
C THR A 386 -14.39 -19.42 7.58
N ALA A 387 -13.58 -18.96 6.63
CA ALA A 387 -13.68 -17.61 6.10
C ALA A 387 -15.00 -17.38 5.35
N VAL A 388 -15.44 -18.34 4.53
CA VAL A 388 -16.76 -18.31 3.86
C VAL A 388 -17.90 -18.22 4.88
N SER A 389 -17.87 -19.06 5.92
CA SER A 389 -18.85 -19.03 7.02
C SER A 389 -18.87 -17.67 7.71
N GLY A 390 -17.69 -17.15 8.09
CA GLY A 390 -17.55 -15.84 8.72
C GLY A 390 -18.11 -14.72 7.84
N PHE A 391 -17.80 -14.74 6.53
CA PHE A 391 -18.26 -13.73 5.59
C PHE A 391 -19.78 -13.71 5.47
N ARG A 392 -20.41 -14.89 5.37
CA ARG A 392 -21.88 -15.02 5.34
C ARG A 392 -22.53 -14.51 6.62
N LYS A 393 -21.96 -14.80 7.80
CA LYS A 393 -22.46 -14.29 9.09
C LYS A 393 -22.32 -12.76 9.19
N LEU A 394 -21.19 -12.21 8.75
CA LEU A 394 -20.92 -10.77 8.80
C LEU A 394 -21.90 -9.94 7.98
N HIS A 395 -22.34 -10.49 6.85
CA HIS A 395 -23.26 -9.83 5.91
C HIS A 395 -24.69 -10.40 5.94
N GLY A 396 -24.96 -11.36 6.82
CA GLY A 396 -26.24 -12.05 6.97
C GLY A 396 -27.23 -11.31 7.87
N SER A 397 -28.24 -12.05 8.34
CA SER A 397 -29.29 -11.53 9.22
C SER A 397 -28.75 -11.05 10.56
N LYS A 398 -29.35 -9.99 11.14
CA LYS A 398 -28.98 -9.47 12.47
C LYS A 398 -29.16 -10.58 13.53
N GLY A 399 -28.05 -11.12 14.03
CA GLY A 399 -28.06 -12.12 15.12
C GLY A 399 -26.92 -13.13 15.06
N ASP A 400 -26.27 -13.31 13.90
CA ASP A 400 -25.18 -14.26 13.78
C ASP A 400 -23.91 -13.74 14.47
N VAL A 401 -23.48 -14.45 15.51
CA VAL A 401 -22.24 -14.15 16.24
C VAL A 401 -21.07 -14.81 15.50
N LEU A 402 -20.13 -13.98 15.05
CA LEU A 402 -18.87 -14.46 14.50
C LEU A 402 -18.02 -15.05 15.63
N SER A 403 -17.47 -16.24 15.42
CA SER A 403 -16.41 -16.76 16.28
C SER A 403 -15.13 -15.92 16.12
N SER A 404 -14.23 -16.03 17.10
CA SER A 404 -12.91 -15.38 17.02
C SER A 404 -12.09 -15.88 15.83
N ILE A 405 -12.22 -17.17 15.47
CA ILE A 405 -11.53 -17.75 14.32
C ILE A 405 -12.07 -17.14 13.02
N GLU A 406 -13.40 -17.09 12.85
CA GLU A 406 -14.03 -16.46 11.68
C GLU A 406 -13.62 -15.00 11.54
N SER A 407 -13.67 -14.24 12.64
CA SER A 407 -13.28 -12.82 12.66
C SER A 407 -11.83 -12.63 12.23
N TYR A 408 -10.92 -13.44 12.77
CA TYR A 408 -9.51 -13.40 12.42
C TYR A 408 -9.26 -13.77 10.95
N GLN A 409 -9.96 -14.77 10.40
CA GLN A 409 -9.80 -15.12 8.97
C GLN A 409 -10.26 -13.96 8.06
N LEU A 410 -11.36 -13.27 8.39
CA LEU A 410 -11.82 -12.13 7.60
C LEU A 410 -10.90 -10.92 7.69
N GLU A 411 -10.36 -10.64 8.88
CA GLU A 411 -9.40 -9.54 9.07
C GLU A 411 -8.13 -9.76 8.24
N ARG A 412 -7.64 -11.00 8.18
CA ARG A 412 -6.45 -11.36 7.39
C ARG A 412 -6.63 -11.21 5.89
N LEU A 413 -7.84 -11.46 5.39
CA LEU A 413 -8.24 -11.24 4.00
C LEU A 413 -8.53 -9.76 3.70
N GLY A 414 -8.46 -8.87 4.72
CA GLY A 414 -8.82 -7.45 4.56
C GLY A 414 -10.30 -7.23 4.27
N LEU A 415 -11.17 -8.15 4.71
CA LEU A 415 -12.64 -8.09 4.57
C LEU A 415 -13.34 -7.61 5.85
N ALA A 416 -12.64 -7.64 6.98
CA ALA A 416 -13.11 -7.10 8.23
C ALA A 416 -12.00 -6.37 9.01
N THR A 417 -12.40 -5.61 10.02
CA THR A 417 -11.49 -5.02 11.00
C THR A 417 -12.07 -5.26 12.39
N ILE A 418 -11.24 -5.64 13.35
CA ILE A 418 -11.68 -5.88 14.72
C ILE A 418 -11.42 -4.61 15.54
N VAL A 419 -12.49 -3.94 15.96
CA VAL A 419 -12.43 -2.73 16.79
C VAL A 419 -13.13 -2.99 18.11
N ASN A 420 -12.39 -2.89 19.22
CA ASN A 420 -12.91 -3.13 20.58
C ASN A 420 -13.63 -4.49 20.71
N GLY A 421 -13.06 -5.53 20.09
CA GLY A 421 -13.62 -6.89 20.08
C GLY A 421 -14.86 -7.09 19.19
N LYS A 422 -15.25 -6.08 18.40
CA LYS A 422 -16.33 -6.18 17.41
C LYS A 422 -15.75 -6.23 16.00
N THR A 423 -16.17 -7.23 15.25
CA THR A 423 -15.80 -7.40 13.84
C THR A 423 -16.70 -6.53 12.98
N LEU A 424 -16.10 -5.60 12.26
CA LEU A 424 -16.80 -4.68 11.36
C LEU A 424 -16.40 -4.99 9.92
N ALA A 425 -17.38 -5.03 9.01
CA ALA A 425 -17.08 -5.17 7.58
C ALA A 425 -16.28 -3.97 7.08
N CYS A 426 -15.23 -4.23 6.31
CA CYS A 426 -14.49 -3.23 5.59
C CYS A 426 -14.51 -3.55 4.08
N ASN A 427 -14.03 -2.62 3.27
CA ASN A 427 -13.97 -2.69 1.81
C ASN A 427 -15.34 -3.01 1.17
N GLN A 428 -16.23 -2.01 1.16
CA GLN A 428 -17.60 -2.17 0.65
C GLN A 428 -17.65 -2.69 -0.78
N LEU A 429 -16.67 -2.34 -1.61
CA LEU A 429 -16.59 -2.80 -2.98
C LEU A 429 -16.30 -4.30 -3.05
N ALA A 430 -15.31 -4.78 -2.29
CA ALA A 430 -15.01 -6.21 -2.20
C ALA A 430 -16.21 -6.99 -1.63
N ALA A 431 -16.83 -6.51 -0.56
CA ALA A 431 -18.00 -7.16 0.03
C ALA A 431 -19.15 -7.30 -0.98
N LYS A 432 -19.48 -6.23 -1.72
CA LYS A 432 -20.53 -6.25 -2.76
C LYS A 432 -20.19 -7.21 -3.91
N PHE A 433 -18.93 -7.30 -4.29
CA PHE A 433 -18.49 -8.24 -5.32
C PHE A 433 -18.66 -9.69 -4.85
N LEU A 434 -18.15 -10.02 -3.67
CA LEU A 434 -18.17 -11.37 -3.11
C LEU A 434 -19.60 -11.86 -2.82
N LEU A 435 -20.48 -10.99 -2.31
CA LEU A 435 -21.90 -11.30 -2.07
C LEU A 435 -22.67 -11.70 -3.34
N LYS A 436 -22.20 -11.31 -4.53
CA LYS A 436 -22.82 -11.73 -5.80
C LYS A 436 -22.35 -13.13 -6.24
N GLN A 437 -21.27 -13.65 -5.68
CA GLN A 437 -20.60 -14.89 -6.10
C GLN A 437 -20.82 -16.05 -5.10
N LEU A 438 -21.13 -15.76 -3.83
CA LEU A 438 -21.29 -16.71 -2.72
C LEU A 438 -22.74 -16.95 -2.35
#